data_AF-A0A5N7BMW3-F1
#
_entry.id   AF-A0A5N7BMW3-F1
#
_cell.length_a   1.000
_cell.length_b   1.000
_cell.length_c   1.000
_cell.angle_alpha   90.00
_cell.angle_beta   90.00
_cell.angle_gamma   90.00
#
_symmetry.space_group_name_H-M   'P 1'
#
loop_
_entity.id
_entity.type
_entity.pdbx_description
1 polymer ?
#
loop_
_entity_poly.entity_id
_entity_poly.type
_entity_poly.pdbx_seq_one_letter_code
_entity_poly.pdbx_strand_id
1 'polypeptide(L)'
;MVETGGTRSSTRTYSYLRAYIKRQGYLARLLNNDPTQRLGANRAAEVKGHPFFHDVNWHECAQRNYATPFKPHDAATVFWRESHTYQPFKCPVREKRESQGKIYEQIGTAKFPLWLPVGRVNDKSKTRL
;
A
#
# COMPACT_ATOMS: atom_id res chain seq x y z
N MET A 1 6.83 70.24 6.71
CA MET A 1 5.54 69.53 6.81
C MET A 1 5.81 68.10 6.40
N VAL A 2 5.60 67.16 7.31
CA VAL A 2 6.09 65.78 7.23
C VAL A 2 5.21 64.95 6.29
N GLU A 3 5.84 64.18 5.42
CA GLU A 3 5.22 63.24 4.49
C GLU A 3 4.49 62.12 5.24
N THR A 4 3.26 61.79 4.84
CA THR A 4 2.59 60.56 5.25
C THR A 4 2.36 59.68 4.03
N GLY A 5 3.30 58.75 3.80
CA GLY A 5 3.18 57.69 2.81
C GLY A 5 2.19 56.60 3.26
N GLY A 6 1.14 56.39 2.47
CA GLY A 6 0.16 55.34 2.69
C GLY A 6 0.61 54.00 2.11
N THR A 7 1.08 53.08 2.94
CA THR A 7 1.32 51.68 2.56
C THR A 7 0.08 50.83 2.81
N ARG A 8 -0.89 50.87 1.88
CA ARG A 8 -2.05 49.96 1.86
C ARG A 8 -1.87 48.90 0.76
N SER A 9 -1.07 47.87 1.00
CA SER A 9 -1.12 46.59 0.26
C SER A 9 -0.15 45.56 0.85
N SER A 10 -0.55 44.82 1.90
CA SER A 10 0.27 43.69 2.38
C SER A 10 -0.46 42.62 3.20
N THR A 11 -1.80 42.55 3.19
CA THR A 11 -2.54 41.60 4.04
C THR A 11 -3.16 40.42 3.29
N ARG A 12 -3.33 40.50 1.95
CA ARG A 12 -4.07 39.49 1.18
C ARG A 12 -3.20 38.35 0.61
N THR A 13 -1.90 38.56 0.45
CA THR A 13 -0.95 37.56 -0.06
C THR A 13 -0.37 36.66 1.04
N TYR A 14 -0.27 37.16 2.27
CA TYR A 14 0.28 36.41 3.41
C TYR A 14 -0.67 35.33 3.96
N SER A 15 -1.98 35.43 3.74
CA SER A 15 -2.96 34.46 4.23
C SER A 15 -2.80 33.08 3.55
N TYR A 16 -2.60 33.07 2.22
CA TYR A 16 -2.40 31.85 1.45
C TYR A 16 -1.08 31.15 1.78
N LEU A 17 0.01 31.92 1.92
CA LEU A 17 1.31 31.35 2.29
C LEU A 17 1.31 30.76 3.71
N ARG A 18 0.61 31.39 4.67
CA ARG A 18 0.41 30.82 6.02
C ARG A 18 -0.41 29.54 5.99
N ALA A 19 -1.50 29.49 5.22
CA ALA A 19 -2.33 28.29 5.09
C ALA A 19 -1.58 27.13 4.41
N TYR A 20 -0.73 27.43 3.42
CA TYR A 20 0.10 26.46 2.71
C TYR A 20 1.16 25.83 3.63
N ILE A 21 1.89 26.65 4.40
CA ILE A 21 2.92 26.16 5.33
C ILE A 21 2.31 25.31 6.46
N LYS A 22 1.13 25.70 6.95
CA LYS A 22 0.38 24.93 7.98
C LYS A 22 0.02 23.51 7.52
N ARG A 23 -0.21 23.32 6.22
CA ARG A 23 -0.54 22.02 5.61
C ARG A 23 0.69 21.14 5.37
N GLN A 24 1.78 21.73 4.88
CA GLN A 24 3.01 21.00 4.55
C GLN A 24 3.77 20.47 5.78
N GLY A 25 3.65 21.14 6.93
CA GLY A 25 4.33 20.72 8.17
C GLY A 25 3.79 19.43 8.82
N TYR A 26 2.55 19.02 8.52
CA TYR A 26 1.96 17.81 9.09
C TYR A 26 2.67 16.54 8.60
N LEU A 27 2.85 16.41 7.28
CA LEU A 27 3.48 15.24 6.67
C LEU A 27 4.95 15.12 7.09
N ALA A 28 5.67 16.23 7.19
CA ALA A 28 7.06 16.24 7.63
C ALA A 28 7.23 15.67 9.05
N ARG A 29 6.32 16.01 9.97
CA ARG A 29 6.35 15.47 11.35
C ARG A 29 5.84 14.03 11.45
N LEU A 30 4.90 13.62 10.59
CA LEU A 30 4.39 12.26 10.55
C LEU A 30 5.41 11.29 9.93
N LEU A 31 6.15 11.73 8.91
CA LEU A 31 7.16 10.97 8.19
C LEU A 31 8.58 11.19 8.74
N ASN A 32 8.68 11.55 10.02
CA ASN A 32 9.98 11.64 10.68
C ASN A 32 10.62 10.24 10.79
N ASN A 33 11.89 10.15 10.40
CA ASN A 33 12.66 8.91 10.42
C ASN A 33 12.88 8.41 11.86
N ASP A 34 13.14 9.34 12.79
CA ASP A 34 13.24 9.02 14.21
C ASP A 34 11.84 8.74 14.79
N PRO A 35 11.57 7.53 15.32
CA PRO A 35 10.26 7.17 15.88
C PRO A 35 9.92 7.96 17.15
N THR A 36 10.90 8.43 17.92
CA THR A 36 10.66 9.18 19.17
C THR A 36 10.24 10.63 18.90
N GLN A 37 10.69 11.20 17.78
CA GLN A 37 10.39 12.56 17.33
C GLN A 37 9.22 12.60 16.33
N ARG A 38 8.60 11.44 16.04
CA ARG A 38 7.47 11.32 15.14
C ARG A 38 6.20 11.87 15.79
N LEU A 39 5.40 12.59 15.03
CA LEU A 39 4.07 13.01 15.50
C LEU A 39 3.23 11.78 15.86
N GLY A 40 2.79 11.68 17.12
CA GLY A 40 2.07 10.53 17.62
C GLY A 40 2.95 9.48 18.33
N ALA A 41 4.23 9.75 18.55
CA ALA A 41 5.12 8.89 19.32
C ALA A 41 4.62 8.66 20.76
N ASN A 42 4.09 9.70 21.40
CA ASN A 42 3.52 9.56 22.74
C ASN A 42 2.08 9.03 22.68
N ARG A 43 1.19 9.74 21.97
CA ARG A 43 -0.24 9.40 21.85
C ARG A 43 -0.89 9.93 20.57
N ALA A 44 -1.97 9.28 20.15
CA ALA A 44 -2.83 9.75 19.05
C ALA A 44 -3.47 11.13 19.30
N ALA A 45 -3.49 11.62 20.54
CA ALA A 45 -3.96 12.97 20.88
C ALA A 45 -3.13 14.07 20.19
N GLU A 46 -1.82 13.84 19.97
CA GLU A 46 -0.95 14.79 19.28
C GLU A 46 -1.34 14.96 17.81
N VAL A 47 -1.73 13.87 17.16
CA VAL A 47 -2.23 13.88 15.79
C VAL A 47 -3.56 14.63 15.72
N LYS A 48 -4.47 14.34 16.67
CA LYS A 48 -5.79 14.98 16.73
C LYS A 48 -5.74 16.49 17.01
N GLY A 49 -4.78 16.93 17.82
CA GLY A 49 -4.57 18.34 18.15
C GLY A 49 -3.77 19.12 17.10
N HIS A 50 -3.36 18.49 16.00
CA HIS A 50 -2.57 19.17 14.99
C HIS A 50 -3.42 20.23 14.26
N PRO A 51 -2.88 21.43 13.97
CA PRO A 51 -3.63 22.50 13.30
C PRO A 51 -4.16 22.13 11.90
N PHE A 52 -3.68 21.04 11.30
CA PHE A 52 -4.24 20.47 10.06
C PHE A 52 -5.69 20.02 10.25
N PHE A 53 -6.02 19.41 11.40
CA PHE A 53 -7.35 18.91 11.73
C PHE A 53 -8.22 19.93 12.50
N HIS A 54 -7.90 21.23 12.42
CA HIS A 54 -8.65 22.26 13.16
C HIS A 54 -10.14 22.33 12.81
N ASP A 55 -10.51 21.95 11.59
CA ASP A 55 -11.90 21.94 11.11
C ASP A 55 -12.60 20.59 11.36
N VAL A 56 -11.94 19.63 12.03
CA VAL A 56 -12.46 18.28 12.25
C VAL A 56 -12.91 18.11 13.70
N ASN A 57 -14.21 17.89 13.88
CA ASN A 57 -14.79 17.46 15.14
C ASN A 57 -14.71 15.93 15.27
N TRP A 58 -13.79 15.47 16.12
CA TRP A 58 -13.55 14.03 16.33
C TRP A 58 -14.76 13.29 16.91
N HIS A 59 -15.68 13.97 17.60
CA HIS A 59 -16.89 13.35 18.13
C HIS A 59 -17.90 13.03 17.02
N GLU A 60 -18.14 13.97 16.11
CA GLU A 60 -18.98 13.78 14.92
C GLU A 60 -18.38 12.75 13.95
N CYS A 61 -17.04 12.69 13.88
CA CYS A 61 -16.33 11.68 13.10
C CYS A 61 -16.60 10.27 13.62
N ALA A 62 -16.59 10.08 14.94
CA ALA A 62 -16.90 8.79 15.55
C ALA A 62 -18.36 8.38 15.32
N GLN A 63 -19.28 9.35 15.29
CA GLN A 63 -20.69 9.15 15.00
C GLN A 63 -21.02 8.96 13.51
N ARG A 64 -20.02 9.07 12.62
CA ARG A 64 -20.18 9.01 11.15
C ARG A 64 -21.14 10.07 10.60
N ASN A 65 -21.22 11.23 11.25
CA ASN A 65 -22.10 12.33 10.84
C ASN A 65 -21.49 13.21 9.72
N TYR A 66 -20.26 12.94 9.29
CA TYR A 66 -19.66 13.64 8.16
C TYR A 66 -20.22 13.17 6.82
N ALA A 67 -20.57 14.13 5.97
CA ALA A 67 -20.85 13.86 4.58
C ALA A 67 -19.58 13.30 3.91
N THR A 68 -19.67 12.08 3.37
CA THR A 68 -18.55 11.50 2.65
C THR A 68 -18.34 12.27 1.35
N PRO A 69 -17.11 12.71 1.04
CA PRO A 69 -16.82 13.42 -0.20
C PRO A 69 -16.97 12.52 -1.43
N PHE A 70 -16.90 11.20 -1.22
CA PHE A 70 -17.08 10.19 -2.24
C PHE A 70 -18.13 9.18 -1.76
N LYS A 71 -19.11 8.91 -2.63
CA LYS A 71 -20.07 7.82 -2.47
C LYS A 71 -19.92 6.94 -3.70
N PRO A 72 -19.47 5.68 -3.55
CA PRO A 72 -19.41 4.77 -4.69
C PRO A 72 -20.82 4.59 -5.27
N HIS A 73 -20.91 4.57 -6.60
CA HIS A 73 -22.19 4.52 -7.31
C HIS A 73 -22.94 3.21 -7.07
N ASP A 74 -22.23 2.08 -7.00
CA ASP A 74 -22.85 0.78 -6.69
C ASP A 74 -22.44 0.31 -5.30
N ALA A 75 -23.41 0.12 -4.41
CA ALA A 75 -23.18 -0.44 -3.08
C ALA A 75 -22.67 -1.90 -3.12
N ALA A 76 -22.76 -2.54 -4.29
CA ALA A 76 -22.24 -3.88 -4.58
C ALA A 76 -20.91 -3.86 -5.35
N THR A 77 -20.32 -2.69 -5.65
CA THR A 77 -19.01 -2.65 -6.32
C THR A 77 -17.99 -3.27 -5.38
N VAL A 78 -17.64 -4.51 -5.70
CA VAL A 78 -16.56 -5.27 -5.10
C VAL A 78 -15.30 -4.39 -5.18
N PHE A 79 -14.88 -3.80 -4.05
CA PHE A 79 -13.60 -3.05 -4.00
C PHE A 79 -12.41 -3.99 -4.29
N TRP A 80 -12.62 -5.30 -4.15
CA TRP A 80 -11.78 -6.33 -4.77
C TRP A 80 -12.01 -6.30 -6.29
N ARG A 81 -11.39 -5.34 -6.95
CA ARG A 81 -11.16 -5.43 -8.39
C ARG A 81 -10.31 -6.68 -8.61
N GLU A 82 -10.86 -7.69 -9.31
CA GLU A 82 -10.05 -8.77 -9.85
C GLU A 82 -8.88 -8.13 -10.59
N SER A 83 -7.65 -8.50 -10.21
CA SER A 83 -6.47 -7.99 -10.89
C SER A 83 -6.60 -8.35 -12.36
N HIS A 84 -6.95 -7.38 -13.20
CA HIS A 84 -6.96 -7.46 -14.68
C HIS A 84 -5.61 -7.91 -15.28
N THR A 85 -4.60 -8.13 -14.43
CA THR A 85 -3.26 -8.57 -14.76
C THR A 85 -2.91 -9.92 -14.12
N TYR A 86 -3.80 -10.54 -13.33
CA TYR A 86 -3.57 -11.89 -12.81
C TYR A 86 -3.92 -12.91 -13.87
N GLN A 87 -2.95 -13.20 -14.72
CA GLN A 87 -2.87 -14.51 -15.36
C GLN A 87 -2.40 -15.45 -14.24
N PRO A 88 -3.21 -16.42 -13.75
CA PRO A 88 -2.66 -17.46 -12.90
C PRO A 88 -1.47 -18.04 -13.65
N PHE A 89 -0.29 -18.08 -13.01
CA PHE A 89 0.84 -18.81 -13.58
C PHE A 89 0.32 -20.21 -13.92
N LYS A 90 0.08 -20.48 -15.21
CA LYS A 90 -0.14 -21.84 -15.68
C LYS A 90 1.20 -22.51 -15.46
N CYS A 91 1.34 -23.19 -14.32
CA CYS A 91 2.47 -24.06 -14.07
C CYS A 91 2.58 -24.97 -15.30
N PRO A 92 3.64 -24.87 -16.13
CA PRO A 92 3.78 -25.76 -17.26
C PRO A 92 3.78 -27.19 -16.73
N VAL A 93 3.07 -28.09 -17.42
CA VAL A 93 3.05 -29.52 -17.06
C VAL A 93 4.50 -30.00 -17.02
N ARG A 94 4.98 -30.37 -15.83
CA ARG A 94 6.37 -30.81 -15.64
C ARG A 94 6.56 -32.15 -16.33
N GLU A 95 7.43 -32.20 -17.33
CA GLU A 95 7.79 -33.45 -18.01
C GLU A 95 8.55 -34.34 -17.02
N LYS A 96 8.24 -35.64 -17.01
CA LYS A 96 8.94 -36.64 -16.21
C LYS A 96 9.69 -37.59 -17.13
N ARG A 97 10.92 -37.92 -16.76
CA ARG A 97 11.75 -38.88 -17.50
C ARG A 97 12.32 -39.93 -16.56
N GLU A 98 12.38 -41.15 -17.06
CA GLU A 98 13.00 -42.27 -16.37
C GLU A 98 14.37 -42.51 -16.99
N SER A 99 15.41 -42.52 -16.16
CA SER A 99 16.77 -42.83 -16.59
C SER A 99 17.50 -43.52 -15.45
N GLN A 100 18.18 -44.63 -15.74
CA GLN A 100 18.98 -45.38 -14.77
C GLN A 100 18.18 -45.75 -13.49
N GLY A 101 16.90 -46.12 -13.63
CA GLY A 101 16.03 -46.49 -12.50
C GLY A 101 15.62 -45.33 -11.59
N LYS A 102 15.88 -44.08 -11.99
CA LYS A 102 15.47 -42.85 -11.28
C LYS A 102 14.48 -42.06 -12.12
N ILE A 103 13.50 -41.46 -11.43
CA ILE A 103 12.52 -40.55 -12.01
C ILE A 103 13.08 -39.13 -11.85
N TYR A 104 13.16 -38.41 -12.96
CA TYR A 104 13.55 -37.00 -13.01
C TYR A 104 12.36 -36.14 -13.41
N GLU A 105 12.19 -35.00 -12.77
CA GLU A 105 11.17 -34.00 -13.11
C GLU A 105 11.85 -32.75 -13.69
N GLN A 106 11.30 -32.23 -14.78
CA GLN A 106 11.81 -31.02 -15.42
C GLN A 106 11.37 -29.77 -14.66
N ILE A 107 12.34 -28.92 -14.33
CA ILE A 107 12.15 -27.55 -13.84
C ILE A 107 12.86 -26.59 -14.78
N GLY A 108 12.42 -25.34 -14.83
CA GLY A 108 13.01 -24.29 -15.66
C GLY A 108 12.20 -24.04 -16.92
N THR A 109 12.83 -23.40 -17.90
CA THR A 109 12.18 -23.05 -19.17
C THR A 109 12.47 -24.12 -20.21
N ALA A 110 11.65 -24.21 -21.28
CA ALA A 110 11.91 -25.12 -22.40
C ALA A 110 13.31 -24.91 -23.03
N LYS A 111 13.86 -23.69 -22.91
CA LYS A 111 15.19 -23.32 -23.41
C LYS A 111 16.33 -23.83 -22.51
N PHE A 112 16.09 -23.97 -21.20
CA PHE A 112 17.08 -24.39 -20.21
C PHE A 112 16.44 -25.35 -19.19
N PRO A 113 16.17 -26.60 -19.58
CA PRO A 113 15.55 -27.57 -18.69
C PRO A 113 16.57 -28.10 -17.68
N LEU A 114 16.20 -28.05 -16.39
CA LEU A 114 16.90 -28.69 -15.29
C LEU A 114 16.15 -29.95 -14.87
N TRP A 115 16.83 -31.08 -14.82
CA TRP A 115 16.24 -32.36 -14.42
C TRP A 115 16.62 -32.71 -12.99
N LEU A 116 15.64 -32.65 -12.08
CA LEU A 116 15.86 -32.96 -10.67
C LEU A 116 15.37 -34.39 -10.37
N PRO A 117 16.15 -35.21 -9.65
CA PRO A 117 15.72 -36.54 -9.26
C PRO A 117 14.60 -36.43 -8.21
N VAL A 118 13.41 -36.91 -8.55
CA VAL A 118 12.22 -36.86 -7.69
C VAL A 118 11.84 -38.22 -7.09
N GLY A 119 12.42 -39.31 -7.57
CA GLY A 119 12.13 -40.65 -7.04
C GLY A 119 12.90 -41.75 -7.75
N ARG A 120 12.60 -43.00 -7.38
CA ARG A 120 13.05 -44.21 -8.09
C ARG A 120 11.87 -44.82 -8.83
N VAL A 121 12.13 -45.50 -9.93
CA VAL A 121 11.09 -46.24 -10.66
C VAL A 121 10.57 -47.32 -9.72
N ASN A 122 9.31 -47.20 -9.30
CA ASN A 122 8.67 -48.22 -8.48
C ASN A 122 8.51 -49.48 -9.34
N ASP A 123 9.31 -50.48 -9.03
CA ASP A 123 9.20 -51.81 -9.62
C ASP A 123 7.81 -52.38 -9.22
N LYS A 124 6.85 -52.35 -10.15
CA LYS A 124 5.49 -52.87 -9.93
C LYS A 124 5.46 -54.40 -9.71
N SER A 125 6.62 -55.05 -9.57
CA SER A 125 6.75 -56.49 -9.34
C SER A 125 6.58 -56.96 -7.89
N LYS A 126 6.33 -56.06 -6.91
CA LYS A 126 6.14 -56.43 -5.50
C LYS A 126 4.72 -56.32 -4.94
N THR A 127 3.70 -56.49 -5.77
CA THR A 127 2.35 -56.79 -5.28
C THR A 127 1.88 -58.12 -5.86
N ARG A 128 2.34 -59.20 -5.24
CA ARG A 128 1.75 -60.54 -5.41
C ARG A 128 1.64 -61.16 -4.02
N LEU A 129 0.51 -60.91 -3.37
CA LEU A 129 -0.17 -61.81 -2.43
C LEU A 129 -1.67 -61.54 -2.56
#